data_AF-A0A7U9RJA7-F1
#
_entry.id   AF-A0A7U9RJA7-F1
#
_cell.length_a   1.000
_cell.length_b   1.000
_cell.length_c   1.000
_cell.angle_alpha   90.00
_cell.angle_beta   90.00
_cell.angle_gamma   90.00
#
_symmetry.space_group_name_H-M   'P 1'
#
loop_
_entity.id
_entity.type
_entity.pdbx_description
1 polymer ?
#
loop_
_entity_poly.entity_id
_entity_poly.type
_entity_poly.pdbx_seq_one_letter_code
_entity_poly.pdbx_strand_id
1 'polypeptide(L)'
;MKKTKSDRFCRATEVRVNKNTKISLSGKTNISKHQEIVLPLPDGTYLKAVAITDENFPAINIYWNCGKSSEEIICFAEYNLERSPCHEVCIGAYQSDKDDTTYYKPYMAERDSNEEN
;
A
#
# COMPACT_ATOMS: atom_id res chain seq x y z
N MET A 1 11.91 15.01 24.29
CA MET A 1 11.43 13.62 24.29
C MET A 1 11.07 13.24 22.85
N LYS A 2 11.89 12.42 22.19
CA LYS A 2 11.74 12.08 20.75
C LYS A 2 10.67 10.98 20.62
N LYS A 3 9.52 11.27 19.98
CA LYS A 3 8.50 10.26 19.68
C LYS A 3 9.08 9.20 18.75
N THR A 4 8.89 7.93 19.08
CA THR A 4 9.41 6.83 18.25
C THR A 4 8.52 6.65 17.01
N LYS A 5 9.03 6.03 15.94
CA LYS A 5 8.22 5.71 14.74
C LYS A 5 7.01 4.82 15.08
N SER A 6 7.06 4.04 16.16
CA SER A 6 5.91 3.26 16.67
C SER A 6 4.73 4.16 17.04
N ASP A 7 4.98 5.34 17.60
CA ASP A 7 3.94 6.31 17.97
C ASP A 7 3.35 7.04 16.75
N ARG A 8 4.03 7.02 15.59
CA ARG A 8 3.55 7.66 14.35
C ARG A 8 2.56 6.82 13.56
N PHE A 9 2.49 5.52 13.79
CA PHE A 9 1.52 4.63 13.16
C PHE A 9 0.17 4.56 13.88
N CYS A 10 -0.03 5.31 14.98
CA CYS A 10 -1.28 5.33 15.74
C CYS A 10 -2.03 6.66 15.70
N ARG A 11 -1.73 7.58 14.76
CA ARG A 11 -2.60 8.72 14.48
C ARG A 11 -3.26 8.56 13.12
N ALA A 12 -4.13 7.55 13.02
CA ALA A 12 -5.28 7.71 12.15
C ALA A 12 -6.08 8.89 12.73
N THR A 13 -6.22 9.96 11.95
CA THR A 13 -7.23 10.97 12.24
C THR A 13 -8.56 10.23 12.29
N GLU A 14 -9.25 10.26 13.43
CA GLU A 14 -10.66 9.87 13.49
C GLU A 14 -11.43 10.79 12.55
N VAL A 15 -11.55 10.39 11.29
CA VAL A 15 -12.70 10.80 10.50
C VAL A 15 -13.89 10.20 11.24
N ARG A 16 -14.86 11.02 11.63
CA ARG A 16 -16.16 10.55 12.12
C ARG A 16 -16.86 9.82 10.97
N VAL A 17 -16.46 8.57 10.77
CA VAL A 17 -17.11 7.62 9.91
C VAL A 17 -18.20 6.98 10.74
N ASN A 18 -19.43 7.00 10.23
CA ASN A 18 -20.58 6.34 10.85
C ASN A 18 -20.19 4.90 11.27
N LYS A 19 -20.64 4.50 12.46
CA LYS A 19 -20.21 3.32 13.25
C LYS A 19 -20.35 1.93 12.59
N ASN A 20 -20.64 1.83 11.29
CA ASN A 20 -20.90 0.56 10.61
C ASN A 20 -19.95 0.19 9.46
N THR A 21 -18.99 1.01 9.07
CA THR A 21 -18.04 0.65 8.00
C THR A 21 -16.71 0.18 8.58
N LYS A 22 -16.68 -1.10 9.00
CA LYS A 22 -15.44 -1.88 8.91
C LYS A 22 -15.03 -1.88 7.44
N ILE A 23 -13.91 -1.26 7.09
CA ILE A 23 -13.33 -1.44 5.76
C ILE A 23 -12.62 -2.79 5.80
N SER A 24 -13.40 -3.85 5.65
CA SER A 24 -12.90 -5.19 5.41
C SER A 24 -12.95 -5.45 3.91
N LEU A 25 -11.85 -5.94 3.35
CA LEU A 25 -11.84 -6.47 1.98
C LEU A 25 -12.66 -7.77 1.85
N SER A 26 -12.99 -8.43 2.97
CA SER A 26 -14.12 -9.37 3.01
C SER A 26 -14.75 -9.41 4.40
N GLY A 27 -15.87 -8.70 4.56
CA GLY A 27 -16.81 -8.93 5.67
C GLY A 27 -17.83 -10.02 5.36
N LYS A 28 -17.68 -10.73 4.23
CA LYS A 28 -18.64 -11.72 3.70
C LYS A 28 -17.88 -12.81 2.95
N THR A 29 -18.29 -14.05 3.19
CA THR A 29 -17.83 -15.31 2.58
C THR A 29 -18.24 -15.44 1.10
N ASN A 30 -17.95 -14.43 0.29
CA ASN A 30 -18.05 -14.50 -1.16
C ASN A 30 -16.83 -13.77 -1.73
N ILE A 31 -15.80 -14.56 -2.04
CA ILE A 31 -14.53 -14.08 -2.58
C ILE A 31 -14.79 -13.74 -4.05
N SER A 32 -15.45 -12.61 -4.30
CA SER A 32 -15.45 -12.01 -5.63
C SER A 32 -14.00 -11.70 -5.98
N LYS A 33 -13.55 -12.20 -7.13
CA LYS A 33 -12.16 -12.20 -7.63
C LYS A 33 -11.39 -10.85 -7.62
N HIS A 34 -12.01 -9.74 -7.24
CA HIS A 34 -11.42 -8.41 -7.28
C HIS A 34 -11.79 -7.67 -5.99
N GLN A 35 -10.91 -7.72 -4.99
CA GLN A 35 -11.06 -6.95 -3.77
C GLN A 35 -10.43 -5.57 -3.98
N GLU A 36 -11.26 -4.52 -4.03
CA GLU A 36 -10.81 -3.14 -4.23
C GLU A 36 -11.41 -2.17 -3.21
N ILE A 37 -10.67 -1.10 -2.90
CA ILE A 37 -11.11 0.04 -2.07
C ILE A 37 -10.83 1.32 -2.83
N VAL A 38 -11.82 2.20 -2.91
CA VAL A 38 -11.69 3.54 -3.50
C VAL A 38 -11.75 4.59 -2.40
N LEU A 39 -10.81 5.54 -2.43
CA LEU A 39 -10.72 6.67 -1.53
C LEU A 39 -10.80 7.98 -2.34
N PRO A 40 -11.94 8.69 -2.33
CA PRO A 40 -12.05 9.99 -2.98
C PRO A 40 -11.16 11.03 -2.29
N LEU A 41 -10.55 11.90 -3.09
CA LEU A 41 -9.69 13.00 -2.65
C LEU A 41 -10.42 14.35 -2.76
N PRO A 42 -10.00 15.39 -2.01
CA PRO A 42 -10.68 16.69 -1.99
C PRO A 42 -10.72 17.43 -3.32
N ASP A 43 -9.77 17.14 -4.23
CA ASP A 43 -9.68 17.73 -5.57
C ASP A 43 -10.60 17.04 -6.60
N GLY A 44 -11.40 16.06 -6.16
CA GLY A 44 -12.29 15.28 -7.02
C GLY A 44 -11.63 14.07 -7.68
N THR A 45 -10.32 13.88 -7.49
CA THR A 45 -9.61 12.66 -7.88
C THR A 45 -9.85 11.54 -6.87
N TYR A 46 -9.32 10.34 -7.11
CA TYR A 46 -9.40 9.25 -6.13
C TYR A 46 -8.17 8.34 -6.15
N LEU A 47 -7.87 7.75 -5.00
CA LEU A 47 -6.95 6.62 -4.87
C LEU A 47 -7.74 5.31 -4.91
N LYS A 48 -7.19 4.29 -5.56
CA LYS A 48 -7.78 2.96 -5.59
C LYS A 48 -6.75 1.93 -5.17
N ALA A 49 -7.02 1.15 -4.13
CA ALA A 49 -6.22 0.01 -3.74
C ALA A 49 -6.87 -1.27 -4.28
N VAL A 50 -6.11 -2.12 -4.97
CA VAL A 50 -6.59 -3.39 -5.56
C VAL A 50 -5.72 -4.52 -5.03
N ALA A 51 -6.36 -5.57 -4.49
CA ALA A 51 -5.68 -6.80 -4.13
C ALA A 51 -5.42 -7.64 -5.38
N ILE A 52 -4.17 -8.03 -5.57
CA ILE A 52 -3.70 -8.92 -6.62
C ILE A 52 -3.51 -10.29 -5.99
N THR A 53 -4.36 -11.23 -6.37
CA THR A 53 -4.34 -12.62 -5.86
C THR A 53 -3.52 -13.53 -6.78
N ASP A 54 -2.31 -13.10 -7.12
CA ASP A 54 -1.36 -13.95 -7.84
C ASP A 54 -0.81 -15.04 -6.90
N GLU A 55 -0.61 -16.25 -7.41
CA GLU A 55 -0.14 -17.39 -6.60
C GLU A 55 1.34 -17.25 -6.21
N ASN A 56 2.14 -16.57 -7.03
CA ASN A 56 3.59 -16.42 -6.84
C ASN A 56 3.94 -15.05 -6.27
N PHE A 57 3.21 -14.00 -6.69
CA PHE A 57 3.49 -12.61 -6.33
C PHE A 57 2.23 -11.86 -5.86
N PRO A 58 1.57 -12.29 -4.78
CA PRO A 58 0.38 -11.60 -4.30
C PRO A 58 0.76 -10.19 -3.85
N ALA A 59 -0.08 -9.20 -4.18
CA ALA A 59 0.24 -7.80 -3.99
C ALA A 59 -0.99 -6.94 -3.65
N ILE A 60 -0.73 -5.72 -3.20
CA ILE A 60 -1.71 -4.64 -3.16
C ILE A 60 -1.15 -3.51 -4.00
N ASN A 61 -1.84 -3.19 -5.09
CA ASN A 61 -1.49 -2.07 -5.96
C ASN A 61 -2.32 -0.85 -5.58
N ILE A 62 -1.69 0.32 -5.56
CA ILE A 62 -2.35 1.60 -5.34
C ILE A 62 -2.28 2.40 -6.63
N TYR A 63 -3.45 2.72 -7.15
CA TYR A 63 -3.66 3.53 -8.33
C TYR A 63 -4.12 4.93 -7.93
N TRP A 64 -3.73 5.93 -8.72
CA TRP A 64 -4.28 7.27 -8.66
C TRP A 64 -4.99 7.61 -9.97
N ASN A 65 -6.27 7.94 -9.86
CA ASN A 65 -7.02 8.48 -10.98
C ASN A 65 -7.04 10.01 -10.88
N CYS A 66 -6.13 10.67 -11.59
CA CYS A 66 -6.04 12.13 -11.63
C CYS A 66 -7.03 12.78 -12.62
N GLY A 67 -8.14 12.12 -12.95
CA GLY A 67 -9.11 12.60 -13.96
C GLY A 67 -8.67 12.41 -15.41
N LYS A 68 -7.58 11.67 -15.65
CA LYS A 68 -7.14 11.24 -16.99
C LYS A 68 -7.90 9.97 -17.43
N SER A 69 -7.82 9.64 -18.72
CA SER A 69 -8.48 8.48 -19.32
C SER A 69 -7.97 7.11 -18.83
N SER A 70 -6.86 7.07 -18.09
CA SER A 70 -6.26 5.86 -17.54
C SER A 70 -5.81 6.08 -16.09
N GLU A 71 -6.08 5.09 -15.25
CA GLU A 71 -5.55 5.03 -13.90
C GLU A 71 -4.06 4.68 -13.93
N GLU A 72 -3.26 5.37 -13.12
CA GLU A 72 -1.81 5.14 -13.03
C GLU A 72 -1.47 4.44 -11.72
N ILE A 73 -0.67 3.38 -11.76
CA ILE A 73 -0.15 2.76 -10.55
C ILE A 73 0.95 3.66 -9.97
N ILE A 74 0.80 4.05 -8.71
CA ILE A 74 1.75 4.96 -8.05
C ILE A 74 2.65 4.22 -7.06
N CYS A 75 2.15 3.14 -6.46
CA CYS A 75 2.94 2.27 -5.60
C CYS A 75 2.27 0.91 -5.39
N PHE A 76 3.04 -0.04 -4.86
CA PHE A 76 2.54 -1.35 -4.50
C PHE A 76 3.31 -1.92 -3.30
N ALA A 77 2.69 -2.90 -2.64
CA ALA A 77 3.37 -3.81 -1.75
C ALA A 77 3.15 -5.23 -2.27
N GLU A 78 4.23 -5.95 -2.57
CA GLU A 78 4.18 -7.31 -3.09
C GLU A 78 4.85 -8.28 -2.12
N TYR A 79 4.36 -9.51 -2.11
CA TYR A 79 5.09 -10.64 -1.60
C TYR A 79 5.95 -11.23 -2.73
N ASN A 80 7.25 -11.30 -2.52
CA ASN A 80 8.21 -11.77 -3.52
C ASN A 80 9.02 -12.95 -2.97
N LEU A 81 8.65 -14.16 -3.41
CA LEU A 81 9.28 -15.43 -3.04
C LEU A 81 10.74 -15.56 -3.50
N GLU A 82 11.17 -14.77 -4.49
CA GLU A 82 12.55 -14.79 -4.98
C GLU A 82 13.50 -14.03 -4.04
N ARG A 83 12.96 -13.31 -3.05
CA ARG A 83 13.74 -12.62 -2.02
C ARG A 83 14.01 -13.54 -0.82
N SER A 84 15.09 -13.25 -0.10
CA SER A 84 15.46 -14.03 1.09
C SER A 84 14.29 -14.11 2.10
N PRO A 85 14.13 -15.19 2.88
CA PRO A 85 12.98 -15.41 3.78
C PRO A 85 12.71 -14.31 4.82
N CYS A 86 13.69 -13.43 5.07
CA CYS A 86 13.54 -12.28 5.97
C CYS A 86 13.01 -11.01 5.26
N HIS A 87 12.77 -11.07 3.94
CA HIS A 87 12.51 -9.94 3.05
C HIS A 87 11.39 -10.21 2.06
N GLU A 88 10.48 -11.12 2.40
CA GLU A 88 9.46 -11.61 1.47
C GLU A 88 8.43 -10.53 1.10
N VAL A 89 8.33 -9.42 1.84
CA VAL A 89 7.50 -8.28 1.44
C VAL A 89 8.37 -7.12 0.96
N CYS A 90 8.12 -6.66 -0.26
CA CYS A 90 8.76 -5.51 -0.88
C CYS A 90 7.75 -4.38 -1.14
N ILE A 91 8.24 -3.14 -1.08
CA ILE A 91 7.47 -1.96 -1.43
C ILE A 91 8.08 -1.35 -2.68
N GLY A 92 7.26 -1.15 -3.70
CA GLY A 92 7.58 -0.46 -4.93
C GLY A 92 6.87 0.89 -5.02
N ALA A 93 7.54 1.90 -5.58
CA ALA A 93 6.91 3.17 -5.94
C ALA A 93 7.36 3.64 -7.33
N TYR A 94 6.42 4.21 -8.07
CA TYR A 94 6.63 4.77 -9.40
C TYR A 94 6.78 6.29 -9.33
N GLN A 95 7.43 6.84 -10.34
CA GLN A 95 7.52 8.27 -10.58
C GLN A 95 6.79 8.56 -11.89
N SER A 96 6.00 9.64 -11.95
CA SER A 96 5.06 9.90 -13.06
C SER A 96 5.69 10.03 -14.46
N ASP A 97 7.00 10.25 -14.51
CA ASP A 97 7.79 10.43 -15.73
C ASP A 97 8.63 9.19 -16.09
N LYS A 98 8.44 8.05 -15.39
CA LYS A 98 9.21 6.83 -15.59
C LYS A 98 8.32 5.60 -15.64
N ASP A 99 8.62 4.72 -16.59
CA ASP A 99 7.92 3.44 -16.74
C ASP A 99 8.38 2.40 -15.69
N ASP A 100 9.64 2.52 -15.22
CA ASP A 100 10.23 1.60 -14.25
C ASP A 100 9.99 2.03 -12.79
N THR A 101 9.91 1.04 -11.90
CA THR A 101 9.86 1.25 -10.44
C THR A 101 11.06 2.06 -9.96
N THR A 102 10.80 3.27 -9.50
CA THR A 102 11.86 4.21 -9.08
C THR A 102 12.38 3.89 -7.68
N TYR A 103 11.55 3.28 -6.85
CA TYR A 103 11.92 2.77 -5.54
C TYR A 103 11.45 1.33 -5.44
N TYR A 104 12.34 0.43 -5.05
CA TYR A 104 11.99 -0.95 -4.72
C TYR A 104 12.93 -1.46 -3.62
N LYS A 105 12.36 -1.75 -2.44
CA LYS A 105 13.11 -2.21 -1.27
C LYS A 105 12.25 -3.19 -0.46
N PRO A 106 12.86 -4.17 0.22
CA PRO A 106 12.17 -4.92 1.27
C PRO A 106 11.57 -3.97 2.31
N TYR A 107 10.38 -4.28 2.83
CA TYR A 107 9.74 -3.47 3.87
C TYR A 107 10.64 -3.31 5.12
N MET A 108 11.47 -4.32 5.40
CA MET A 108 12.42 -4.35 6.52
C MET A 108 13.85 -3.90 6.13
N ALA A 109 14.02 -3.15 5.03
CA ALA A 109 15.32 -2.91 4.42
C ALA A 109 16.44 -2.57 5.41
N GLU A 110 16.23 -1.73 6.43
CA GLU A 110 17.11 -1.62 7.61
C GLU A 110 16.29 -1.16 8.83
N ARG A 111 16.36 -1.90 9.95
CA ARG A 111 16.44 -1.19 11.23
C ARG A 111 17.83 -0.62 11.20
N ASP A 112 17.99 0.69 10.99
CA ASP A 112 19.29 1.32 11.18
C ASP A 112 19.76 0.97 12.60
N SER A 113 20.58 -0.08 12.72
CA SER A 113 21.44 -0.26 13.88
C SER A 113 22.46 0.84 13.77
N ASN A 114 22.06 2.03 14.21
CA ASN A 114 22.98 3.03 14.70
C ASN A 114 23.64 2.43 15.95
N GLU A 115 24.50 1.45 15.76
CA GLU A 115 25.67 1.30 16.63
C GLU A 115 26.63 2.40 16.16
N GLU A 116 26.40 3.60 16.69
CA GLU A 116 27.46 4.59 16.82
C GLU A 116 28.56 3.94 17.68
N ASN A 117 29.73 3.73 17.09
CA ASN A 117 30.96 3.41 17.82
C ASN A 117 31.92 4.59 17.68
#